data_AF-A0A3C1WPD0-F1
#
_entry.id   AF-A0A3C1WPD0-F1
#
_cell.length_a   1.000
_cell.length_b   1.000
_cell.length_c   1.000
_cell.angle_alpha   90.00
_cell.angle_beta   90.00
_cell.angle_gamma   90.00
#
_symmetry.space_group_name_H-M   'P 1'
#
loop_
_entity.id
_entity.type
_entity.pdbx_description
1 polymer ?
#
loop_
_entity_poly.entity_id
_entity_poly.type
_entity_poly.pdbx_seq_one_letter_code
_entity_poly.pdbx_strand_id
1 'polypeptide(L)'
;MNPFHIQELPSITFSEEETKIIHRVFLAAQSMKVRSFLIGGYVRDRILGRQCKDLDFMCVGNGINLAKKTAEYFNPVPTVSVFKN
;
A
#
# COMPACT_ATOMS: atom_id res chain seq x y z
N MET A 1 -39.02 5.00 4.09
CA MET A 1 -37.82 5.52 3.40
C MET A 1 -36.66 4.65 3.80
N ASN A 2 -36.01 3.97 2.85
CA ASN A 2 -34.83 3.18 3.12
C ASN A 2 -33.61 4.10 2.88
N PRO A 3 -32.93 4.60 3.92
CA PRO A 3 -31.99 5.72 3.79
C PRO A 3 -30.60 5.28 3.30
N PHE A 4 -30.42 4.00 2.96
CA PHE A 4 -29.12 3.47 2.57
C PHE A 4 -29.14 3.07 1.09
N HIS A 5 -28.36 3.80 0.30
CA HIS A 5 -27.92 3.36 -1.01
C HIS A 5 -26.48 2.88 -0.87
N ILE A 6 -26.27 1.58 -1.05
CA ILE A 6 -24.93 1.02 -1.18
C ILE A 6 -24.51 1.32 -2.61
N GLN A 7 -23.61 2.30 -2.77
CA GLN A 7 -23.00 2.58 -4.06
C GLN A 7 -22.09 1.42 -4.43
N GLU A 8 -22.19 0.92 -5.67
CA GLU A 8 -21.22 -0.03 -6.20
C GLU A 8 -19.81 0.56 -6.07
N LEU A 9 -18.86 -0.26 -5.62
CA LEU A 9 -17.48 0.19 -5.44
C LEU A 9 -16.92 0.63 -6.80
N PRO A 10 -16.34 1.85 -6.90
CA PRO A 10 -15.77 2.31 -8.14
C PRO A 10 -14.60 1.41 -8.55
N SER A 11 -14.35 1.31 -9.86
CA SER A 11 -13.12 0.70 -10.37
C SER A 11 -11.91 1.49 -9.84
N ILE A 12 -11.13 0.88 -8.96
CA ILE A 12 -9.91 1.49 -8.41
C ILE A 12 -8.79 1.30 -9.43
N THR A 13 -8.35 2.40 -10.03
CA THR A 13 -7.14 2.45 -10.86
C THR A 13 -5.94 2.86 -10.00
N PHE A 14 -4.73 2.74 -10.54
CA PHE A 14 -3.50 3.27 -9.95
C PHE A 14 -2.76 4.03 -11.04
N SER A 15 -2.10 5.12 -10.68
CA SER A 15 -1.13 5.78 -11.54
C SER A 15 0.08 4.87 -11.78
N GLU A 16 0.90 5.22 -12.75
CA GLU A 16 2.12 4.47 -13.05
C GLU A 16 3.08 4.42 -11.85
N GLU A 17 3.23 5.54 -11.13
CA GLU A 17 4.09 5.63 -9.96
C GLU A 17 3.56 4.81 -8.77
N GLU A 18 2.25 4.87 -8.53
CA GLU A 18 1.61 4.03 -7.49
C GLU A 18 1.79 2.55 -7.82
N THR A 19 1.56 2.16 -9.07
CA THR A 19 1.73 0.78 -9.55
C THR A 19 3.16 0.29 -9.33
N LYS A 20 4.15 1.12 -9.66
CA LYS A 20 5.58 0.84 -9.45
C LYS A 20 5.92 0.61 -7.97
N ILE A 21 5.36 1.41 -7.05
CA ILE A 21 5.61 1.26 -5.61
C ILE A 21 4.92 0.00 -5.07
N ILE A 22 3.62 -0.18 -5.37
CA ILE A 22 2.82 -1.33 -4.95
C ILE A 22 3.45 -2.64 -5.43
N HIS A 23 3.93 -2.69 -6.67
CA HIS A 23 4.55 -3.87 -7.24
C HIS A 23 5.84 -4.28 -6.49
N ARG A 24 6.66 -3.32 -6.04
CA ARG A 24 7.88 -3.61 -5.27
C ARG A 24 7.57 -4.14 -3.87
N VAL A 25 6.53 -3.61 -3.21
CA VAL A 25 6.03 -4.15 -1.95
C VAL A 25 5.51 -5.58 -2.14
N PHE A 26 4.79 -5.83 -3.25
CA PHE A 26 4.33 -7.17 -3.62
C PHE A 26 5.49 -8.15 -3.80
N LEU A 27 6.52 -7.80 -4.57
CA LEU A 27 7.71 -8.65 -4.77
C LEU A 27 8.40 -8.97 -3.44
N ALA A 28 8.56 -7.98 -2.57
CA ALA A 28 9.14 -8.17 -1.25
C ALA A 28 8.29 -9.12 -0.39
N ALA A 29 6.99 -8.89 -0.30
CA ALA A 29 6.06 -9.74 0.46
C ALA A 29 6.04 -11.18 -0.07
N GLN A 30 6.03 -11.36 -1.40
CA GLN A 30 6.09 -12.67 -2.06
C GLN A 30 7.39 -13.39 -1.72
N SER A 31 8.53 -12.73 -1.83
CA SER A 31 9.84 -13.31 -1.52
C SER A 31 9.95 -13.78 -0.06
N MET A 32 9.31 -13.04 0.85
CA MET A 32 9.29 -13.32 2.28
C MET A 32 8.18 -14.30 2.68
N LYS A 33 7.29 -14.68 1.75
CA LYS A 33 6.10 -15.51 2.00
C LYS A 33 5.19 -14.93 3.10
N VAL A 34 5.03 -13.61 3.12
CA VAL A 34 4.12 -12.90 4.05
C VAL A 34 2.97 -12.25 3.30
N ARG A 35 1.84 -12.07 3.99
CA ARG A 35 0.72 -11.28 3.44
C ARG A 35 0.98 -9.80 3.71
N SER A 36 0.72 -8.97 2.71
CA SER A 36 0.76 -7.51 2.79
C SER A 36 -0.50 -6.93 2.16
N PHE A 37 -1.02 -5.84 2.74
CA PHE A 37 -2.26 -5.20 2.35
C PHE A 37 -2.04 -3.70 2.26
N LEU A 38 -2.44 -3.10 1.14
CA LEU A 38 -2.62 -1.66 1.04
C LEU A 38 -3.87 -1.28 1.83
N ILE A 39 -3.73 -0.38 2.79
CA ILE A 39 -4.78 -0.01 3.75
C ILE A 39 -4.84 1.51 3.93
N GLY A 40 -5.53 1.96 4.97
CA GLY A 40 -5.43 3.33 5.47
C GLY A 40 -6.24 4.35 4.67
N GLY A 41 -5.81 5.61 4.80
CA GLY A 41 -6.46 6.75 4.17
C GLY A 41 -6.52 6.62 2.65
N TYR A 42 -5.50 6.00 2.06
CA TYR A 42 -5.42 5.74 0.63
C TYR A 42 -6.64 5.01 0.09
N VAL A 43 -6.99 3.85 0.66
CA VAL A 43 -8.12 3.02 0.17
C VAL A 43 -9.43 3.78 0.28
N ARG A 44 -9.67 4.44 1.43
CA ARG A 44 -10.85 5.29 1.63
C ARG A 44 -10.93 6.38 0.56
N ASP A 45 -9.84 7.10 0.35
CA ASP A 45 -9.83 8.26 -0.53
C ASP A 45 -9.96 7.85 -2.00
N ARG A 46 -9.42 6.69 -2.42
CA ARG A 46 -9.69 6.12 -3.76
C ARG A 46 -11.17 5.77 -3.95
N ILE A 47 -11.82 5.15 -2.96
CA ILE A 47 -13.25 4.84 -3.02
C ILE A 47 -14.10 6.12 -3.09
N LEU A 48 -13.68 7.19 -2.42
CA LEU A 48 -14.36 8.49 -2.41
C LEU A 48 -13.98 9.41 -3.58
N GLY A 49 -13.11 8.97 -4.50
CA GLY A 49 -12.64 9.79 -5.63
C GLY A 49 -11.79 11.00 -5.21
N ARG A 50 -11.12 10.93 -4.05
CA ARG A 50 -10.23 11.97 -3.51
C ARG A 50 -8.79 11.67 -3.86
N GLN A 51 -7.99 12.72 -3.98
CA GLN A 51 -6.53 12.58 -4.13
C GLN A 51 -5.91 12.14 -2.79
N CYS A 52 -4.99 11.19 -2.84
CA CYS A 52 -4.18 10.76 -1.71
C CYS A 52 -2.76 10.49 -2.22
N LYS A 53 -1.75 10.91 -1.46
CA LYS A 53 -0.33 10.77 -1.84
C LYS A 53 0.40 9.70 -1.04
N ASP A 54 -0.18 9.27 0.08
CA ASP A 54 0.46 8.37 1.04
C ASP A 54 -0.06 6.95 0.84
N LEU A 55 0.86 5.99 0.72
CA LEU A 55 0.53 4.56 0.61
C LEU A 55 0.90 3.85 1.92
N ASP A 56 -0.11 3.41 2.65
CA ASP A 56 0.06 2.69 3.91
C ASP A 56 -0.07 1.18 3.70
N PHE A 57 0.96 0.43 4.11
CA PHE A 57 0.95 -1.03 4.02
C PHE A 57 0.93 -1.67 5.41
N MET A 58 0.01 -2.62 5.60
CA MET A 58 0.01 -3.53 6.74
C MET A 58 0.54 -4.89 6.29
N CYS A 59 1.43 -5.49 7.06
CA CYS A 59 1.89 -6.85 6.82
C CYS A 59 1.60 -7.78 7.99
N VAL A 60 1.35 -9.05 7.68
CA VAL A 60 1.28 -10.11 8.70
C VAL A 60 2.70 -10.58 8.99
N GLY A 61 3.33 -10.00 10.02
CA GLY A 61 4.72 -10.29 10.40
C GLY A 61 5.50 -9.03 10.76
N ASN A 62 6.78 -9.00 10.42
CA ASN A 62 7.68 -7.89 10.73
C ASN A 62 7.68 -6.83 9.60
N GLY A 63 7.04 -5.69 9.85
CA GLY A 63 6.96 -4.57 8.90
C GLY A 63 8.29 -3.91 8.57
N ILE A 64 9.24 -3.88 9.51
CA ILE A 64 10.58 -3.33 9.27
C ILE A 64 11.32 -4.20 8.25
N ASN A 65 11.21 -5.53 8.35
CA ASN A 65 11.81 -6.44 7.39
C ASN A 65 11.17 -6.30 6.01
N LEU A 66 9.84 -6.15 5.93
CA LEU A 66 9.16 -5.89 4.66
C LEU A 66 9.62 -4.57 4.04
N ALA A 67 9.75 -3.50 4.82
CA ALA A 67 10.20 -2.20 4.33
C ALA A 67 11.64 -2.25 3.80
N LYS A 68 12.56 -2.89 4.55
CA LYS A 68 13.95 -3.13 4.11
C LYS A 68 14.00 -3.94 2.82
N LYS A 69 13.25 -5.04 2.75
CA LYS A 69 13.22 -5.89 1.56
C LYS A 69 12.61 -5.18 0.35
N THR A 70 11.60 -4.35 0.58
CA THR A 70 10.98 -3.51 -0.44
C THR A 70 11.98 -2.50 -1.02
N ALA A 71 12.81 -1.87 -0.18
CA ALA A 71 13.82 -0.91 -0.61
C ALA A 71 14.86 -1.52 -1.57
N GLU A 72 15.21 -2.81 -1.41
CA GLU A 72 16.13 -3.52 -2.31
C GLU A 72 15.63 -3.60 -3.77
N TYR A 73 14.32 -3.45 -4.02
CA TYR A 73 13.75 -3.45 -5.37
C TYR A 73 13.75 -2.06 -6.04
N PHE A 74 14.32 -1.04 -5.39
CA PHE A 74 14.48 0.29 -5.95
C PHE A 74 15.92 0.56 -6.36
N ASN A 75 16.08 1.47 -7.34
CA ASN A 75 17.38 1.99 -7.74
C ASN A 75 17.25 3.51 -7.97
N PRO A 76 17.92 4.36 -7.16
CA PRO A 76 18.76 4.00 -6.02
C PRO A 76 17.94 3.38 -4.86
N VAL A 77 18.61 2.61 -3.99
CA VAL A 77 17.99 2.03 -2.80
C VAL A 77 17.65 3.16 -1.81
N PRO A 78 16.37 3.37 -1.45
CA PRO A 78 15.97 4.43 -0.54
C PRO A 78 16.33 4.08 0.92
N THR A 79 16.52 5.11 1.73
CA THR A 79 16.70 4.95 3.19
C THR A 79 15.40 4.50 3.84
N VAL A 80 15.48 3.45 4.67
CA VAL A 80 14.34 3.00 5.49
C VAL A 80 14.48 3.57 6.90
N SER A 81 13.57 4.49 7.24
CA SER A 81 13.46 5.07 8.58
C SER A 81 12.67 4.15 9.50
N VAL A 82 13.18 3.92 10.72
CA VAL A 82 12.52 3.11 11.75
C VAL A 82 12.39 3.95 13.01
N PHE A 83 11.15 4.16 13.45
CA PHE A 83 10.84 4.87 14.69
C PHE A 83 10.51 3.84 15.78
N LYS A 84 11.05 4.06 16.98
CA LYS A 84 10.71 3.28 18.19
C LYS A 84 9.95 4.20 19.15
N ASN A 85 9.08 3.59 19.94
CA ASN A 85 8.40 4.26 21.05
C ASN A 85 9.36 4.45 22.23
#